data_AF-A0A9D1ULM4-F1
#
_entry.id   AF-A0A9D1ULM4-F1
#
_cell.length_a   1.000
_cell.length_b   1.000
_cell.length_c   1.000
_cell.angle_alpha   90.00
_cell.angle_beta   90.00
_cell.angle_gamma   90.00
#
_symmetry.space_group_name_H-M   'P 1'
#
loop_
_entity.id
_entity.type
_entity.pdbx_description
1 polymer ?
#
loop_
_entity_poly.entity_id
_entity_poly.type
_entity_poly.pdbx_seq_one_letter_code
_entity_poly.pdbx_strand_id
1 'polypeptide(L)'
;MAKNSDKDLRKARNAGRAVSALGVGFLGAAGGSWYFIRQQLLAEGITVHPDVKSLAGRKVGDPVTAYAQADIVNKHALAQTNGKAFAELDFEDPGREVALMAANVRSSLLTSVLSFGLSGLAAGVGATAVVAGRGLTKIAASGE
;
A
#
# COMPACT_ATOMS: atom_id res chain seq x y z
N MET A 1 6.31 -46.10 22.07
CA MET A 1 6.66 -44.66 22.16
C MET A 1 7.09 -44.07 20.80
N ALA A 2 7.90 -44.76 19.98
CA ALA A 2 8.38 -44.28 18.66
C ALA A 2 7.30 -43.91 17.61
N LYS A 3 6.16 -44.62 17.56
CA LYS A 3 5.09 -44.41 16.55
C LYS A 3 4.38 -43.04 16.67
N ASN A 4 4.34 -42.44 17.86
CA ASN A 4 3.74 -41.12 18.05
C ASN A 4 4.65 -40.01 17.52
N SER A 5 5.97 -40.14 17.70
CA SER A 5 6.95 -39.12 17.31
C SER A 5 6.98 -38.89 15.79
N ASP A 6 6.97 -39.96 15.00
CA ASP A 6 6.94 -39.88 13.53
C ASP A 6 5.60 -39.29 12.99
N LYS A 7 4.48 -39.54 13.68
CA LYS A 7 3.19 -38.92 13.34
C LYS A 7 3.20 -37.42 13.59
N ASP A 8 3.85 -36.97 14.67
CA ASP A 8 3.92 -35.57 15.05
C ASP A 8 4.90 -34.77 14.16
N LEU A 9 6.02 -35.38 13.75
CA LEU A 9 6.94 -34.80 12.75
C LEU A 9 6.26 -34.59 11.39
N ARG A 10 5.47 -35.57 10.92
CA ARG A 10 4.68 -35.44 9.68
C ARG A 10 3.65 -34.31 9.76
N LYS A 11 2.96 -34.16 10.89
CA LYS A 11 2.01 -33.05 11.11
C LYS A 11 2.71 -31.70 11.11
N ALA A 12 3.85 -31.57 11.79
CA ALA A 12 4.64 -30.34 11.83
C ALA A 12 5.13 -29.93 10.43
N ARG A 13 5.60 -30.90 9.64
CA ARG A 13 6.01 -30.67 8.24
C ARG A 13 4.85 -30.20 7.36
N ASN A 14 3.68 -30.83 7.48
CA ASN A 14 2.49 -30.43 6.71
C ASN A 14 1.99 -29.04 7.13
N ALA A 15 2.01 -28.72 8.42
CA ALA A 15 1.69 -27.39 8.93
C ALA A 15 2.66 -26.33 8.38
N GLY A 16 3.97 -26.60 8.40
CA GLY A 16 4.98 -25.70 7.83
C GLY A 16 4.78 -25.44 6.33
N ARG A 17 4.43 -26.48 5.56
CA ARG A 17 4.08 -26.35 4.14
C ARG A 17 2.80 -25.52 3.93
N ALA A 18 1.77 -25.75 4.73
CA ALA A 18 0.52 -25.00 4.65
C ALA A 18 0.73 -23.50 4.94
N VAL A 19 1.46 -23.17 6.01
CA VAL A 19 1.80 -21.77 6.36
C VAL A 19 2.64 -21.12 5.25
N SER A 20 3.59 -21.85 4.67
CA SER A 20 4.39 -21.34 3.55
C SER A 20 3.52 -21.07 2.32
N ALA A 21 2.59 -21.97 1.99
CA ALA A 21 1.68 -21.82 0.85
C ALA A 21 0.76 -20.60 1.03
N LEU A 22 0.22 -20.40 2.24
CA LEU A 22 -0.55 -19.19 2.56
C LEU A 22 0.29 -17.93 2.36
N GLY A 23 1.54 -17.92 2.84
CA GLY A 23 2.44 -16.78 2.68
C GLY A 23 2.74 -16.46 1.21
N VAL A 24 2.94 -17.48 0.36
CA VAL A 24 3.08 -17.31 -1.09
C VAL A 24 1.81 -16.71 -1.70
N GLY A 25 0.63 -17.15 -1.26
CA GLY A 25 -0.64 -16.56 -1.67
C GLY A 25 -0.74 -15.07 -1.35
N PHE A 26 -0.36 -14.66 -0.14
CA PHE A 26 -0.32 -13.24 0.25
C PHE A 26 0.66 -12.41 -0.58
N LEU A 27 1.83 -12.96 -0.89
CA LEU A 27 2.80 -12.29 -1.78
C LEU A 27 2.24 -12.08 -3.19
N GLY A 28 1.56 -13.10 -3.74
CA GLY A 28 0.91 -13.02 -5.04
C GLY A 28 -0.21 -11.98 -5.07
N ALA A 29 -1.08 -11.99 -4.06
CA ALA A 29 -2.15 -11.01 -3.92
C ALA A 29 -1.61 -9.58 -3.78
N ALA A 30 -0.58 -9.38 -2.95
CA ALA A 30 0.06 -8.09 -2.77
C ALA A 30 0.68 -7.56 -4.07
N GLY A 31 1.41 -8.40 -4.80
CA GLY A 31 2.01 -8.03 -6.09
C GLY A 31 0.95 -7.71 -7.15
N GLY A 32 -0.12 -8.51 -7.22
CA GLY A 32 -1.26 -8.26 -8.09
C GLY A 32 -1.95 -6.93 -7.78
N SER A 33 -2.31 -6.69 -6.51
CA SER A 33 -2.92 -5.44 -6.08
C SER A 33 -2.05 -4.22 -6.38
N TRP A 34 -0.74 -4.29 -6.07
CA TRP A 34 0.20 -3.21 -6.37
C TRP A 34 0.22 -2.89 -7.88
N TYR A 35 0.25 -3.92 -8.71
CA TYR A 35 0.21 -3.77 -10.17
C TYR A 35 -1.08 -3.09 -10.63
N PHE A 36 -2.25 -3.53 -10.14
CA PHE A 36 -3.54 -2.94 -10.53
C PHE A 36 -3.68 -1.48 -10.09
N ILE A 37 -3.29 -1.13 -8.86
CA ILE A 37 -3.32 0.26 -8.35
C ILE A 37 -2.44 1.15 -9.23
N ARG A 38 -1.24 0.68 -9.56
CA ARG A 38 -0.32 1.40 -10.43
C ARG A 38 -0.91 1.64 -11.83
N GLN A 39 -1.53 0.63 -12.43
CA GLN A 39 -2.14 0.78 -13.74
C GLN A 39 -3.28 1.80 -13.73
N GLN A 40 -4.12 1.79 -12.71
CA GLN A 40 -5.19 2.77 -12.55
C GLN A 40 -4.64 4.19 -12.43
N LEU A 41 -3.64 4.42 -11.57
CA LEU A 41 -3.03 5.75 -11.44
C LEU A 41 -2.35 6.24 -12.72
N LEU A 42 -1.67 5.36 -13.44
CA LEU A 42 -1.03 5.73 -14.71
C LEU A 42 -2.06 6.05 -15.80
N ALA A 43 -3.23 5.41 -15.78
CA ALA A 43 -4.31 5.65 -16.72
C ALA A 43 -4.94 7.04 -16.54
N GLU A 44 -4.97 7.58 -15.31
CA GLU A 44 -5.43 8.95 -15.03
C GLU A 44 -4.53 10.03 -15.65
N GLY A 45 -3.31 9.68 -16.08
CA GLY A 45 -2.42 10.61 -16.79
C GLY A 45 -1.90 11.78 -15.95
N ILE A 46 -2.02 11.72 -14.62
CA ILE A 46 -1.61 12.77 -13.70
C ILE A 46 -0.08 12.86 -13.65
N THR A 47 0.45 14.07 -13.75
CA THR A 47 1.88 14.36 -13.58
C THR A 47 2.12 15.20 -12.35
N VAL A 48 3.23 14.93 -11.66
CA VAL A 48 3.65 15.72 -10.50
C VAL A 48 3.93 17.16 -10.92
N HIS A 49 3.35 18.11 -10.18
CA HIS A 49 3.45 19.54 -10.46
C HIS A 49 4.92 20.03 -10.49
N PRO A 50 5.27 21.01 -11.36
CA PRO A 50 6.64 21.55 -11.47
C PRO A 50 7.24 22.08 -10.17
N ASP A 51 6.41 22.54 -9.25
CA ASP A 51 6.84 23.10 -7.96
C ASP A 51 7.45 22.05 -7.02
N VAL A 52 7.24 20.76 -7.30
CA VAL A 52 7.89 19.65 -6.60
C VAL A 52 9.20 19.30 -7.32
N LYS A 53 10.25 20.10 -7.11
CA LYS A 53 11.52 20.02 -7.88
C LYS A 53 12.13 18.63 -8.03
N SER A 54 12.04 17.78 -7.00
CA SER A 54 12.64 16.44 -7.01
C SER A 54 11.87 15.42 -7.87
N LEU A 55 10.60 15.67 -8.15
CA LEU A 55 9.68 14.73 -8.82
C LEU A 55 8.90 15.36 -9.98
N ALA A 56 9.16 16.62 -10.30
CA ALA A 56 8.48 17.38 -11.34
C ALA A 56 8.40 16.61 -12.66
N GLY A 57 7.22 16.59 -13.28
CA GLY A 57 6.98 15.94 -14.57
C GLY A 57 6.93 14.41 -14.53
N ARG A 58 7.20 13.77 -13.38
CA ARG A 58 7.01 12.32 -13.22
C ARG A 58 5.51 12.00 -13.24
N LYS A 59 5.14 10.89 -13.87
CA LYS A 59 3.78 10.36 -13.78
C LYS A 59 3.49 9.88 -12.36
N VAL A 60 2.29 10.18 -11.87
CA VAL A 60 1.79 9.64 -10.61
C VAL A 60 1.45 8.17 -10.82
N GLY A 61 2.16 7.28 -10.15
CA GLY A 61 1.90 5.84 -10.28
C GLY A 61 2.56 4.99 -9.21
N ASP A 62 3.04 5.62 -8.16
CA ASP A 62 3.68 5.01 -7.00
C ASP A 62 3.31 5.84 -5.76
N PRO A 63 3.46 5.31 -4.53
CA PRO A 63 3.02 6.02 -3.34
C PRO A 63 3.76 7.34 -3.11
N VAL A 64 5.01 7.47 -3.56
CA VAL A 64 5.80 8.69 -3.35
C VAL A 64 5.31 9.80 -4.30
N THR A 65 5.11 9.48 -5.57
CA THR A 65 4.59 10.45 -6.55
C THR A 65 3.14 10.84 -6.25
N ALA A 66 2.30 9.91 -5.78
CA ALA A 66 0.92 10.21 -5.36
C ALA A 66 0.87 11.13 -4.14
N TYR A 67 1.69 10.86 -3.12
CA TYR A 67 1.79 11.73 -1.95
C TYR A 67 2.30 13.12 -2.30
N ALA A 68 3.37 13.21 -3.11
CA ALA A 68 3.93 14.48 -3.54
C ALA A 68 2.91 15.34 -4.31
N GLN A 69 2.11 14.70 -5.18
CA GLN A 69 1.04 15.40 -5.88
C GLN A 69 -0.10 15.83 -4.94
N ALA A 70 -0.47 15.02 -3.95
CA ALA A 70 -1.47 15.40 -2.96
C ALA A 70 -1.02 16.58 -2.09
N ASP A 71 0.26 16.62 -1.72
CA ASP A 71 0.83 17.70 -0.91
C ASP A 71 0.85 19.03 -1.68
N ILE A 72 1.31 19.01 -2.94
CA ILE A 72 1.36 20.25 -3.73
C ILE A 72 -0.03 20.80 -4.06
N VAL A 73 -1.02 19.93 -4.29
CA VAL A 73 -2.42 20.34 -4.43
C VAL A 73 -2.92 21.06 -3.17
N ASN A 74 -2.57 20.55 -1.98
CA ASN A 74 -2.93 21.21 -0.72
C ASN A 74 -2.32 22.61 -0.64
N LYS A 75 -1.03 22.72 -0.98
CA LYS A 75 -0.29 23.97 -0.90
C LYS A 75 -0.90 25.04 -1.80
N HIS A 76 -1.27 24.70 -3.03
CA HIS A 76 -1.93 25.63 -3.94
C HIS A 76 -3.35 25.99 -3.48
N ALA A 77 -4.11 25.02 -2.96
CA ALA A 77 -5.43 25.29 -2.42
C ALA A 77 -5.37 26.27 -1.26
N LEU A 78 -4.47 26.05 -0.29
CA LEU A 78 -4.27 26.96 0.84
C LEU A 78 -3.79 28.34 0.40
N ALA A 79 -2.96 28.43 -0.64
CA ALA A 79 -2.56 29.73 -1.19
C ALA A 79 -3.75 30.50 -1.79
N GLN A 80 -4.74 29.80 -2.36
CA GLN A 80 -5.94 30.41 -2.94
C GLN A 80 -7.01 30.72 -1.89
N THR A 81 -7.04 30.00 -0.77
CA THR A 81 -8.02 30.17 0.32
C THR A 81 -7.50 30.98 1.50
N ASN A 82 -6.40 31.73 1.33
CA ASN A 82 -5.74 32.50 2.39
C ASN A 82 -5.39 31.65 3.63
N GLY A 83 -4.98 30.40 3.41
CA GLY A 83 -4.59 29.45 4.45
C GLY A 83 -5.75 28.72 5.14
N LYS A 84 -7.00 28.96 4.72
CA LYS A 84 -8.18 28.36 5.33
C LYS A 84 -8.53 27.01 4.71
N ALA A 85 -8.88 26.04 5.55
CA ALA A 85 -9.49 24.79 5.14
C ALA A 85 -10.98 24.98 4.77
N PHE A 86 -11.57 23.99 4.09
CA PHE A 86 -12.98 24.03 3.68
C PHE A 86 -13.96 24.36 4.82
N ALA A 87 -13.70 23.83 6.02
CA ALA A 87 -14.55 24.05 7.20
C ALA A 87 -14.43 25.47 7.79
N GLU A 88 -13.39 26.21 7.44
CA GLU A 88 -13.08 27.54 7.95
C GLU A 88 -13.53 28.66 6.99
N LEU A 89 -14.03 28.28 5.81
CA LEU A 89 -14.55 29.20 4.81
C LEU A 89 -16.05 29.43 5.02
N ASP A 90 -16.49 30.67 4.83
CA ASP A 90 -17.92 31.00 4.83
C ASP A 90 -18.63 30.32 3.66
N PHE A 91 -19.95 30.14 3.78
CA PHE A 91 -20.74 29.43 2.78
C PHE A 91 -20.69 30.11 1.40
N GLU A 92 -20.66 31.45 1.38
CA GLU A 92 -20.62 32.29 0.18
C GLU A 92 -19.18 32.58 -0.31
N ASP A 93 -18.16 32.01 0.33
CA ASP A 93 -16.76 32.25 -0.05
C ASP A 93 -16.46 31.54 -1.38
N PRO A 94 -16.00 32.26 -2.44
CA PRO A 94 -15.68 31.65 -3.72
C PRO A 94 -14.52 30.63 -3.64
N GLY A 95 -13.65 30.73 -2.62
CA GLY A 95 -12.58 29.76 -2.36
C GLY A 95 -13.08 28.43 -1.80
N ARG A 96 -14.36 28.34 -1.39
CA ARG A 96 -14.96 27.12 -0.83
C ARG A 96 -14.99 25.98 -1.84
N GLU A 97 -15.27 26.29 -3.11
CA GLU A 97 -15.27 25.29 -4.19
C GLU A 97 -13.85 24.74 -4.44
N VAL A 98 -12.85 25.63 -4.47
CA VAL A 98 -11.44 25.25 -4.61
C VAL A 98 -11.00 24.33 -3.48
N ALA A 99 -11.31 24.69 -2.24
CA ALA A 99 -10.97 23.89 -1.06
C ALA A 99 -11.59 22.49 -1.13
N LEU A 100 -12.85 22.39 -1.58
CA LEU A 100 -13.56 21.13 -1.73
C LEU A 100 -12.95 20.25 -2.83
N MET A 101 -12.70 20.82 -4.02
CA MET A 101 -12.07 20.08 -5.12
C MET A 101 -10.68 19.57 -4.73
N ALA A 102 -9.87 20.43 -4.09
CA ALA A 102 -8.56 20.05 -3.61
C ALA A 102 -8.63 18.92 -2.57
N ALA A 103 -9.56 18.99 -1.62
CA ALA A 103 -9.75 17.94 -0.62
C ALA A 103 -10.15 16.60 -1.26
N ASN A 104 -11.01 16.62 -2.28
CA ASN A 104 -11.42 15.42 -3.00
C ASN A 104 -10.26 14.76 -3.76
N VAL A 105 -9.50 15.53 -4.55
CA VAL A 105 -8.33 15.01 -5.28
C VAL A 105 -7.26 14.50 -4.32
N ARG A 106 -7.01 15.21 -3.22
CA ARG A 106 -6.07 14.75 -2.19
C ARG A 106 -6.53 13.45 -1.54
N SER A 107 -7.81 13.34 -1.24
CA SER A 107 -8.36 12.13 -0.62
C SER A 107 -8.17 10.93 -1.53
N SER A 108 -8.48 11.04 -2.84
CA SER A 108 -8.28 9.93 -3.77
C SER A 108 -6.79 9.55 -3.96
N LEU A 109 -5.89 10.54 -4.02
CA LEU A 109 -4.45 10.30 -4.08
C LEU A 109 -3.93 9.64 -2.80
N LEU A 110 -4.36 10.09 -1.61
CA LEU A 110 -3.98 9.49 -0.33
C LEU A 110 -4.58 8.10 -0.14
N THR A 111 -5.81 7.85 -0.59
CA THR A 111 -6.38 6.51 -0.64
C THR A 111 -5.50 5.59 -1.48
N SER A 112 -5.00 6.07 -2.63
CA SER A 112 -4.07 5.30 -3.47
C SER A 112 -2.74 5.02 -2.76
N VAL A 113 -2.19 5.99 -2.02
CA VAL A 113 -0.99 5.81 -1.17
C VAL A 113 -1.24 4.74 -0.11
N LEU A 114 -2.39 4.80 0.56
CA LEU A 114 -2.79 3.81 1.56
C LEU A 114 -2.95 2.42 0.94
N SER A 115 -3.52 2.30 -0.27
CA SER A 115 -3.66 1.03 -0.98
C SER A 115 -2.32 0.39 -1.34
N PHE A 116 -1.33 1.20 -1.75
CA PHE A 116 0.04 0.73 -1.92
C PHE A 116 0.66 0.29 -0.59
N GLY A 117 0.48 1.08 0.47
CA GLY A 117 0.95 0.75 1.81
C GLY A 117 0.38 -0.59 2.31
N LEU A 118 -0.92 -0.80 2.13
CA LEU A 118 -1.59 -2.05 2.51
C LEU A 118 -1.11 -3.24 1.67
N SER A 119 -0.88 -3.04 0.38
CA SER A 119 -0.27 -4.07 -0.48
C SER A 119 1.15 -4.43 0.00
N GLY A 120 1.95 -3.43 0.37
CA GLY A 120 3.27 -3.65 0.96
C GLY A 120 3.20 -4.42 2.29
N LEU A 121 2.25 -4.09 3.17
CA LEU A 121 2.04 -4.80 4.42
C LEU A 121 1.62 -6.25 4.19
N ALA A 122 0.70 -6.50 3.25
CA ALA A 122 0.30 -7.86 2.86
C ALA A 122 1.50 -8.67 2.35
N ALA A 123 2.39 -8.07 1.56
CA ALA A 123 3.63 -8.70 1.15
C ALA A 123 4.55 -9.02 2.35
N GLY A 124 4.68 -8.10 3.30
CA GLY A 124 5.47 -8.31 4.52
C GLY A 124 4.95 -9.47 5.39
N VAL A 125 3.62 -9.57 5.55
CA VAL A 125 2.97 -10.69 6.23
C VAL A 125 3.22 -12.00 5.47
N GLY A 126 3.05 -11.98 4.14
CA GLY A 126 3.32 -13.14 3.29
C GLY A 126 4.76 -13.63 3.39
N ALA A 127 5.72 -12.72 3.34
CA ALA A 127 7.15 -13.03 3.50
C ALA A 127 7.44 -13.66 4.88
N THR A 128 6.88 -13.09 5.96
CA THR A 128 7.06 -13.61 7.31
C THR A 128 6.46 -15.01 7.47
N ALA A 129 5.28 -15.25 6.90
CA ALA A 129 4.65 -16.57 6.89
C ALA A 129 5.48 -17.60 6.12
N VAL A 130 6.05 -17.23 4.96
CA VAL A 130 6.95 -18.10 4.19
C VAL A 130 8.20 -18.46 5.00
N VAL A 131 8.82 -17.49 5.66
CA VAL A 131 10.00 -17.72 6.51
C VAL A 131 9.66 -18.66 7.67
N ALA A 132 8.57 -18.39 8.39
CA ALA A 132 8.11 -19.22 9.50
C ALA A 132 7.78 -20.65 9.06
N GLY A 133 7.02 -20.81 7.97
CA GLY A 133 6.64 -22.10 7.43
C GLY A 133 7.85 -22.93 6.96
N ARG A 134 8.85 -22.30 6.34
CA ARG A 134 10.12 -22.96 5.99
C ARG A 134 10.91 -23.35 7.23
N GLY A 135 10.91 -22.54 8.28
CA GLY A 135 11.51 -22.88 9.57
C GLY A 135 10.92 -24.14 10.17
N LEU A 136 9.58 -24.20 10.30
CA LEU A 136 8.86 -25.39 10.79
C LEU A 136 9.16 -26.65 9.97
N THR A 137 9.20 -26.51 8.65
CA THR A 137 9.52 -27.61 7.73
C THR A 137 10.94 -28.13 7.93
N LYS A 138 11.92 -27.23 8.13
CA LYS A 138 13.32 -27.60 8.36
C LYS A 138 13.54 -28.28 9.72
N ILE A 139 12.90 -27.78 10.78
CA ILE A 139 12.99 -28.37 12.12
C ILE A 139 12.41 -29.79 12.11
N ALA A 140 11.26 -29.98 11.47
CA ALA A 140 10.65 -31.31 11.34
C ALA A 140 11.51 -32.29 10.54
N ALA A 141 12.24 -31.82 9.53
CA ALA A 141 13.15 -32.65 8.73
C ALA A 141 14.46 -33.00 9.46
N SER A 142 14.88 -32.21 10.46
CA SER A 142 16.07 -32.49 11.27
C SER A 142 15.79 -33.45 12.44
N GLY A 143 14.52 -33.76 12.71
CA GLY A 143 14.10 -34.72 13.74
C GLY A 143 13.72 -36.10 13.18
N GLU A 144 13.74 -36.27 11.85
CA GLU A 144 13.73 -37.57 11.16
C GLU A 144 15.14 -38.19 11.19
#